data_AF-A0A5E7ZF35-F1
#
_entry.id   AF-A0A5E7ZF35-F1
#
_cell.length_a   1.000
_cell.length_b   1.000
_cell.length_c   1.000
_cell.angle_alpha   90.00
_cell.angle_beta   90.00
_cell.angle_gamma   90.00
#
_symmetry.space_group_name_H-M   'P 1'
#
loop_
_entity.id
_entity.type
_entity.pdbx_description
1 polymer ?
#
loop_
_entity_poly.entity_id
_entity_poly.type
_entity_poly.pdbx_seq_one_letter_code
_entity_poly.pdbx_strand_id
1 'polypeptide(L)'
;MITREELYELVWSAPAESVAARIGISGTYLTKVCVALDVPKPPRGWWKKKTAGVASPPPPLPPAKAGFPRAWAKASVGSLPIKPFYRQVRQIISSDEVGLGKHWLVRRAEDIFRAAKHGSDVTHLVPRSNDAADLTCSKETLESILSLANALFNSFENRGHQVQTTGGSTFIRPSLNNLDKPILHTERIPMKLWVPRAPTVAMVSDVPIGLAIMEINEEVMMRYVGYGEFARASDVRSVNGITWTEWQRIPSGRFKVIAYSPYFRVQWQQEWIETRRNSLIRTVDSIVEQLESAAPALPQANLSLQVQ
;
A
#
# COMPACT_ATOMS: atom_id res chain seq x y z
N MET A 1 26.06 7.80 -13.31
CA MET A 1 24.87 7.97 -12.45
C MET A 1 24.45 9.43 -12.57
N ILE A 2 23.16 9.73 -12.54
CA ILE A 2 22.62 11.10 -12.64
C ILE A 2 21.73 11.33 -11.43
N THR A 3 22.01 12.36 -10.63
CA THR A 3 21.18 12.72 -9.47
C THR A 3 19.90 13.43 -9.89
N ARG A 4 18.95 13.56 -8.96
CA ARG A 4 17.69 14.28 -9.17
C ARG A 4 17.92 15.75 -9.54
N GLU A 5 18.88 16.38 -8.88
CA GLU A 5 19.26 17.78 -9.09
C GLU A 5 19.96 17.94 -10.45
N GLU A 6 20.90 17.06 -10.78
CA GLU A 6 21.55 17.04 -12.10
C GLU A 6 20.55 16.82 -13.23
N LEU A 7 19.58 15.91 -13.03
CA LEU A 7 18.52 15.67 -14.00
C LEU A 7 17.65 16.91 -14.22
N TYR A 8 17.33 17.65 -13.15
CA TYR A 8 16.59 18.90 -13.23
C TYR A 8 17.36 19.94 -14.06
N GLU A 9 18.63 20.19 -13.75
CA GLU A 9 19.46 21.12 -14.52
C GLU A 9 19.59 20.71 -16.00
N LEU A 10 19.72 19.40 -16.26
CA LEU A 10 19.74 18.84 -17.60
C LEU A 10 18.47 19.17 -18.40
N VAL A 11 17.29 18.91 -17.84
CA VAL A 11 16.03 19.08 -18.59
C VAL A 11 15.61 20.54 -18.76
N TRP A 12 16.16 21.46 -17.98
CA TRP A 12 15.94 22.90 -18.11
C TRP A 12 17.06 23.64 -18.88
N SER A 13 18.16 22.95 -19.19
CA SER A 13 19.26 23.49 -20.02
C SER A 13 19.12 23.21 -21.51
N ALA A 14 18.49 22.09 -21.92
CA ALA A 14 18.27 21.76 -23.32
C ALA A 14 16.94 21.03 -23.60
N PRO A 15 16.44 21.02 -24.87
CA PRO A 15 15.26 20.23 -25.25
C PRO A 15 15.40 18.75 -24.89
N ALA A 16 14.27 18.14 -24.50
CA ALA A 16 14.23 16.76 -24.00
C ALA A 16 14.84 15.74 -24.98
N GLU A 17 14.72 15.94 -26.29
CA GLU A 17 15.31 15.07 -27.31
C GLU A 17 16.85 15.14 -27.28
N SER A 18 17.42 16.34 -27.17
CA SER A 18 18.86 16.56 -27.07
C SER A 18 19.43 15.99 -25.77
N VAL A 19 18.72 16.20 -24.65
CA VAL A 19 19.10 15.62 -23.34
C VAL A 19 19.07 14.10 -23.39
N ALA A 20 17.99 13.52 -23.94
CA ALA A 20 17.83 12.08 -24.06
C ALA A 20 18.93 11.45 -24.93
N ALA A 21 19.25 12.08 -26.06
CA ALA A 21 20.36 11.67 -26.92
C ALA A 21 21.70 11.71 -26.18
N ARG A 22 21.97 12.79 -25.43
CA ARG A 22 23.24 12.98 -24.68
C ARG A 22 23.47 11.89 -23.64
N ILE A 23 22.42 11.40 -22.99
CA ILE A 23 22.50 10.34 -21.98
C ILE A 23 22.15 8.95 -22.56
N GLY A 24 21.99 8.85 -23.88
CA GLY A 24 21.80 7.61 -24.63
C GLY A 24 20.50 6.86 -24.31
N ILE A 25 19.39 7.58 -24.11
CA ILE A 25 18.04 7.01 -23.90
C ILE A 25 17.03 7.62 -24.87
N SER A 26 15.83 7.04 -24.97
CA SER A 26 14.74 7.66 -25.74
C SER A 26 14.08 8.81 -24.96
N GLY A 27 13.53 9.81 -25.65
CA GLY A 27 12.81 10.92 -25.01
C GLY A 27 11.60 10.46 -24.17
N THR A 28 10.93 9.39 -24.62
CA THR A 28 9.85 8.74 -23.85
C THR A 28 10.37 8.11 -22.56
N TYR A 29 11.58 7.52 -22.58
CA TYR A 29 12.21 6.97 -21.39
C TYR A 29 12.71 8.07 -20.45
N LEU A 30 13.31 9.16 -20.98
CA LEU A 30 13.65 10.35 -20.20
C LEU A 30 12.43 10.89 -19.44
N THR A 31 11.28 10.98 -20.11
CA THR A 31 10.03 11.41 -19.45
C THR A 31 9.66 10.51 -18.27
N LYS A 32 9.84 9.18 -18.40
CA LYS A 32 9.59 8.24 -17.30
C LYS A 32 10.58 8.42 -16.15
N VAL A 33 11.85 8.72 -16.45
CA VAL A 33 12.88 9.01 -15.45
C VAL A 33 12.52 10.29 -14.69
N CYS A 34 12.18 11.38 -15.39
CA CYS A 34 11.75 12.63 -14.73
C CYS A 34 10.55 12.42 -13.81
N VAL A 35 9.55 11.65 -14.25
CA VAL A 35 8.37 11.32 -13.43
C VAL A 35 8.77 10.47 -12.21
N ALA A 36 9.63 9.45 -12.38
CA ALA A 36 10.06 8.59 -11.29
C ALA A 36 10.87 9.34 -10.21
N LEU A 37 11.63 10.38 -10.60
CA LEU A 37 12.44 11.20 -9.69
C LEU A 37 11.72 12.48 -9.25
N ASP A 38 10.43 12.66 -9.59
CA ASP A 38 9.64 13.86 -9.26
C ASP A 38 10.34 15.16 -9.72
N VAL A 39 10.88 15.15 -10.93
CA VAL A 39 11.58 16.29 -11.56
C VAL A 39 10.63 17.00 -12.53
N PRO A 40 10.30 18.29 -12.30
CA PRO A 40 9.48 19.06 -13.22
C PRO A 40 10.26 19.30 -14.51
N LYS A 41 9.56 19.20 -15.65
CA LYS A 41 10.13 19.43 -16.98
C LYS A 41 9.44 20.59 -17.67
N PRO A 42 10.14 21.29 -18.60
CA PRO A 42 9.52 22.35 -19.38
C PRO A 42 8.21 21.90 -20.07
N PRO A 43 7.13 22.69 -20.00
CA PRO A 43 5.89 22.38 -20.70
C PRO A 43 6.08 22.45 -22.23
N ARG A 44 5.14 21.86 -22.97
CA ARG A 44 5.16 21.93 -24.44
C ARG A 44 5.17 23.40 -24.88
N GLY A 45 6.07 23.74 -25.80
CA GLY A 45 6.23 25.11 -26.31
C GLY A 45 7.06 26.04 -25.42
N TRP A 46 7.48 25.63 -24.22
CA TRP A 46 8.34 26.47 -23.36
C TRP A 46 9.67 26.85 -24.05
N TRP A 47 10.31 25.90 -24.73
CA TRP A 47 11.54 26.16 -25.48
C TRP A 47 11.37 27.19 -26.60
N LYS A 48 10.22 27.19 -27.29
CA LYS A 48 9.89 28.22 -28.29
C LYS A 48 9.74 29.60 -27.63
N LYS A 49 9.06 29.66 -26.48
CA LYS A 49 8.92 30.89 -25.67
C LYS A 49 10.27 31.39 -25.14
N LYS A 50 11.20 30.47 -24.80
CA LYS A 50 12.56 30.81 -24.34
C LYS A 50 13.34 31.51 -25.44
N THR A 51 13.32 30.97 -26.66
CA THR A 51 13.95 31.60 -27.83
C THR A 51 13.33 32.96 -28.15
N ALA A 52 12.03 33.14 -27.89
CA ALA A 52 11.32 34.41 -28.05
C ALA A 52 11.48 35.38 -26.86
N GLY A 53 12.24 35.02 -25.82
CA GLY A 53 12.47 35.89 -24.65
C GLY A 53 11.28 36.04 -23.68
N VAL A 54 10.22 35.27 -23.85
CA VAL A 54 8.95 35.39 -23.08
C VAL A 54 8.63 34.16 -22.24
N ALA A 55 9.60 33.28 -22.02
CA ALA A 55 9.42 32.11 -21.16
C ALA A 55 9.40 32.48 -19.68
N SER A 56 8.44 31.93 -18.94
CA SER A 56 8.49 31.93 -17.47
C SER A 56 9.74 31.18 -16.96
N PRO A 57 10.33 31.60 -15.83
CA PRO A 57 11.50 30.94 -15.27
C PRO A 57 11.19 29.49 -14.88
N PRO A 58 12.22 28.61 -14.82
CA PRO A 58 12.08 27.28 -14.26
C PRO A 58 11.51 27.33 -12.83
N PRO A 59 10.49 26.51 -12.50
CA PRO A 59 9.97 26.41 -11.13
C PRO A 59 11.02 25.73 -10.23
N PRO A 60 11.12 26.10 -8.94
CA PRO A 60 12.06 25.46 -8.04
C PRO A 60 11.83 23.95 -8.00
N LEU A 61 12.92 23.19 -7.89
CA LEU A 61 12.86 21.75 -7.74
C LEU A 61 12.13 21.41 -6.42
N PRO A 62 11.01 20.66 -6.46
CA PRO A 62 10.29 20.28 -5.23
C PRO A 62 11.19 19.51 -4.26
N PRO A 63 10.91 19.47 -2.95
CA PRO A 63 11.63 18.60 -2.04
C PRO A 63 11.50 17.12 -2.47
N ALA A 64 12.55 16.33 -2.25
CA ALA A 64 12.54 14.92 -2.63
C ALA A 64 11.53 14.14 -1.78
N LYS A 65 10.59 13.45 -2.43
CA LYS A 65 9.61 12.59 -1.75
C LYS A 65 10.29 11.34 -1.16
N ALA A 66 9.89 10.96 0.05
CA ALA A 66 10.46 9.81 0.75
C ALA A 66 10.20 8.49 -0.01
N GLY A 67 11.22 7.64 -0.13
CA GLY A 67 11.11 6.35 -0.84
C GLY A 67 10.99 6.44 -2.38
N PHE A 68 11.08 7.62 -2.98
CA PHE A 68 11.37 7.76 -4.42
C PHE A 68 12.89 7.75 -4.67
N PRO A 69 13.34 7.28 -5.84
CA PRO A 69 14.75 7.31 -6.20
C PRO A 69 15.23 8.76 -6.26
N ARG A 70 16.38 9.04 -5.63
CA ARG A 70 17.08 10.33 -5.71
C ARG A 70 18.09 10.40 -6.84
N ALA A 71 18.32 9.29 -7.52
CA ALA A 71 19.25 9.20 -8.64
C ALA A 71 18.84 8.07 -9.59
N TRP A 72 19.29 8.19 -10.84
CA TRP A 72 19.08 7.21 -11.88
C TRP A 72 20.41 6.82 -12.54
N ALA A 73 20.53 5.56 -12.91
CA ALA A 73 21.64 5.06 -13.70
C ALA A 73 21.11 4.23 -14.87
N LYS A 74 21.77 4.34 -16.02
CA LYS A 74 21.46 3.55 -17.20
C LYS A 74 21.93 2.11 -16.98
N ALA A 75 20.96 1.21 -16.76
CA ALA A 75 21.09 -0.25 -16.75
C ALA A 75 22.50 -0.77 -16.44
N SER A 76 22.99 -0.45 -15.26
CA SER A 76 24.19 -1.05 -14.67
C SER A 76 23.76 -2.05 -13.61
N VAL A 77 24.64 -3.01 -13.29
CA VAL A 77 24.49 -3.87 -12.12
C VAL A 77 24.26 -2.97 -10.89
N GLY A 78 23.13 -3.17 -10.19
CA GLY A 78 22.74 -2.36 -9.02
C GLY A 78 21.82 -1.16 -9.29
N SER A 79 21.43 -0.87 -10.53
CA SER A 79 20.49 0.24 -10.82
C SER A 79 19.04 -0.10 -10.42
N LEU A 80 18.37 0.80 -9.70
CA LEU A 80 16.95 0.64 -9.34
C LEU A 80 16.07 0.68 -10.60
N PRO A 81 15.13 -0.26 -10.77
CA PRO A 81 14.20 -0.21 -11.89
C PRO A 81 13.25 0.99 -11.73
N ILE A 82 13.18 1.89 -12.72
CA ILE A 82 12.31 3.09 -12.65
C ILE A 82 10.82 2.79 -12.84
N LYS A 83 10.49 1.59 -13.35
CA LYS A 83 9.12 1.21 -13.77
C LYS A 83 8.07 1.23 -12.64
N PRO A 84 8.37 0.79 -11.41
CA PRO A 84 7.45 0.91 -10.28
C PRO A 84 7.17 2.38 -9.95
N PHE A 85 8.21 3.20 -9.85
CA PHE A 85 8.12 4.60 -9.41
C PHE A 85 7.31 5.49 -10.36
N TYR A 86 7.56 5.47 -11.68
CA TYR A 86 6.76 6.33 -12.56
C TYR A 86 5.30 5.88 -12.70
N ARG A 87 5.01 4.58 -12.49
CA ARG A 87 3.62 4.09 -12.44
C ARG A 87 2.91 4.60 -11.20
N GLN A 88 3.60 4.56 -10.06
CA GLN A 88 3.10 5.11 -8.80
C GLN A 88 2.80 6.61 -8.93
N VAL A 89 3.76 7.43 -9.42
CA VAL A 89 3.52 8.88 -9.59
C VAL A 89 2.37 9.17 -10.54
N ARG A 90 2.24 8.43 -11.66
CA ARG A 90 1.09 8.60 -12.57
C ARG A 90 -0.25 8.31 -11.88
N GLN A 91 -0.28 7.33 -10.99
CA GLN A 91 -1.48 7.01 -10.22
C GLN A 91 -1.80 8.08 -9.18
N ILE A 92 -0.78 8.69 -8.55
CA ILE A 92 -0.93 9.83 -7.63
C ILE A 92 -1.42 11.09 -8.36
N ILE A 93 -0.82 11.46 -9.49
CA ILE A 93 -1.27 12.63 -10.27
C ILE A 93 -2.71 12.44 -10.76
N SER A 94 -3.04 11.22 -11.21
CA SER A 94 -4.41 10.86 -11.56
C SER A 94 -5.35 10.82 -10.35
N SER A 95 -4.85 10.72 -9.11
CA SER A 95 -5.69 10.83 -7.92
C SER A 95 -6.03 12.26 -7.56
N ASP A 96 -5.05 13.16 -7.69
CA ASP A 96 -5.19 14.60 -7.43
C ASP A 96 -6.07 15.30 -8.48
N GLU A 97 -5.90 14.99 -9.77
CA GLU A 97 -6.71 15.57 -10.86
C GLU A 97 -8.19 15.15 -10.81
N VAL A 98 -8.51 14.07 -10.10
CA VAL A 98 -9.87 13.50 -10.10
C VAL A 98 -10.68 13.88 -8.86
N GLY A 99 -10.10 14.54 -7.84
CA GLY A 99 -10.87 15.13 -6.73
C GLY A 99 -11.76 14.16 -5.92
N LEU A 100 -11.61 12.84 -6.09
CA LEU A 100 -12.56 11.82 -5.60
C LEU A 100 -12.46 11.53 -4.09
N GLY A 101 -11.56 12.20 -3.35
CA GLY A 101 -11.30 11.89 -1.94
C GLY A 101 -10.82 10.45 -1.68
N LYS A 102 -10.51 9.68 -2.74
CA LYS A 102 -10.07 8.29 -2.66
C LYS A 102 -8.58 8.16 -2.94
N HIS A 103 -7.83 7.65 -1.97
CA HIS A 103 -6.39 7.42 -2.02
C HIS A 103 -6.02 6.50 -3.19
N TRP A 104 -4.92 6.80 -3.90
CA TRP A 104 -4.53 6.08 -5.12
C TRP A 104 -4.27 4.57 -4.88
N LEU A 105 -3.64 4.20 -3.74
CA LEU A 105 -3.47 2.78 -3.36
C LEU A 105 -4.80 2.06 -3.20
N VAL A 106 -5.83 2.75 -2.70
CA VAL A 106 -7.14 2.15 -2.48
C VAL A 106 -7.87 1.95 -3.79
N ARG A 107 -7.79 2.89 -4.73
CA ARG A 107 -8.33 2.69 -6.10
C ARG A 107 -7.66 1.49 -6.78
N ARG A 108 -6.33 1.41 -6.67
CA ARG A 108 -5.56 0.28 -7.21
C ARG A 108 -5.94 -1.05 -6.55
N ALA A 109 -6.09 -1.06 -5.23
CA ALA A 109 -6.52 -2.25 -4.51
C ALA A 109 -7.95 -2.65 -4.94
N GLU A 110 -8.88 -1.71 -5.01
CA GLU A 110 -10.25 -1.94 -5.48
C GLU A 110 -10.28 -2.62 -6.85
N ASP A 111 -9.57 -2.09 -7.85
CA ASP A 111 -9.50 -2.69 -9.19
C ASP A 111 -9.02 -4.15 -9.15
N ILE A 112 -8.04 -4.45 -8.29
CA ILE A 112 -7.45 -5.78 -8.14
C ILE A 112 -8.39 -6.73 -7.39
N PHE A 113 -9.00 -6.27 -6.30
CA PHE A 113 -9.85 -7.08 -5.43
C PHE A 113 -11.24 -7.33 -6.04
N ARG A 114 -11.78 -6.42 -6.85
CA ARG A 114 -13.04 -6.66 -7.58
C ARG A 114 -12.94 -7.80 -8.58
N ALA A 115 -11.74 -8.07 -9.11
CA ALA A 115 -11.46 -9.21 -9.99
C ALA A 115 -11.00 -10.48 -9.24
N ALA A 116 -10.93 -10.43 -7.90
CA ALA A 116 -10.48 -11.54 -7.08
C ALA A 116 -11.51 -12.67 -6.99
N LYS A 117 -11.01 -13.86 -6.68
CA LYS A 117 -11.84 -15.04 -6.35
C LYS A 117 -11.65 -15.38 -4.87
N HIS A 118 -12.49 -16.26 -4.35
CA HIS A 118 -12.27 -16.83 -3.01
C HIS A 118 -10.96 -17.63 -2.97
N GLY A 119 -10.29 -17.56 -1.82
CA GLY A 119 -9.08 -18.31 -1.52
C GLY A 119 -9.34 -19.78 -1.23
N SER A 120 -8.26 -20.50 -0.89
CA SER A 120 -8.33 -21.89 -0.43
C SER A 120 -9.10 -22.03 0.89
N ASP A 121 -9.26 -20.94 1.63
CA ASP A 121 -10.09 -20.86 2.83
C ASP A 121 -11.59 -20.67 2.53
N VAL A 122 -11.96 -20.57 1.25
CA VAL A 122 -13.32 -20.34 0.71
C VAL A 122 -13.95 -19.01 1.17
N THR A 123 -13.27 -18.26 2.04
CA THR A 123 -13.86 -17.16 2.82
C THR A 123 -13.26 -15.82 2.43
N HIS A 124 -11.94 -15.70 2.31
CA HIS A 124 -11.30 -14.43 1.94
C HIS A 124 -11.05 -14.32 0.44
N LEU A 125 -11.00 -13.09 -0.06
CA LEU A 125 -10.60 -12.78 -1.42
C LEU A 125 -9.10 -13.01 -1.59
N VAL A 126 -8.74 -13.70 -2.67
CA VAL A 126 -7.36 -13.91 -3.12
C VAL A 126 -7.23 -13.34 -4.53
N PRO A 127 -6.73 -12.09 -4.67
CA PRO A 127 -6.53 -11.52 -5.98
C PRO A 127 -5.40 -12.23 -6.74
N ARG A 128 -5.48 -12.18 -8.08
CA ARG A 128 -4.44 -12.74 -8.96
C ARG A 128 -3.15 -11.93 -8.97
N SER A 129 -3.23 -10.65 -8.59
CA SER A 129 -2.11 -9.73 -8.53
C SER A 129 -1.73 -9.51 -7.07
N ASN A 130 -0.43 -9.59 -6.80
CA ASN A 130 0.13 -9.26 -5.48
C ASN A 130 0.54 -7.77 -5.37
N ASP A 131 0.12 -6.93 -6.31
CA ASP A 131 0.55 -5.52 -6.43
C ASP A 131 -0.54 -4.55 -5.93
N ALA A 132 -1.04 -4.81 -4.72
CA ALA A 132 -2.09 -4.07 -4.03
C ALA A 132 -1.68 -3.78 -2.57
N ALA A 133 -2.42 -2.88 -1.90
CA ALA A 133 -2.28 -2.66 -0.48
C ALA A 133 -2.56 -3.93 0.34
N ASP A 134 -1.99 -4.02 1.54
CA ASP A 134 -2.07 -5.18 2.42
C ASP A 134 -3.43 -5.29 3.10
N LEU A 135 -4.40 -5.80 2.35
CA LEU A 135 -5.79 -5.94 2.77
C LEU A 135 -6.16 -7.43 2.80
N THR A 136 -6.73 -7.89 3.90
CA THR A 136 -7.35 -9.22 4.02
C THR A 136 -8.84 -9.04 4.29
N CYS A 137 -9.70 -9.49 3.38
CA CYS A 137 -11.15 -9.34 3.50
C CYS A 137 -11.89 -10.47 2.77
N SER A 138 -13.10 -10.76 3.24
CA SER A 138 -14.11 -11.51 2.50
C SER A 138 -14.75 -10.66 1.40
N LYS A 139 -15.57 -11.29 0.56
CA LYS A 139 -16.26 -10.58 -0.52
C LYS A 139 -17.27 -9.57 0.03
N GLU A 140 -17.91 -9.93 1.14
CA GLU A 140 -18.96 -9.18 1.81
C GLU A 140 -18.42 -7.89 2.44
N THR A 141 -17.16 -7.88 2.85
CA THR A 141 -16.54 -6.77 3.57
C THR A 141 -15.62 -5.91 2.73
N LEU A 142 -15.53 -6.17 1.41
CA LEU A 142 -14.66 -5.45 0.49
C LEU A 142 -14.89 -3.93 0.52
N GLU A 143 -16.15 -3.47 0.49
CA GLU A 143 -16.43 -2.02 0.53
C GLU A 143 -16.03 -1.40 1.87
N SER A 144 -16.27 -2.11 2.98
CA SER A 144 -15.92 -1.64 4.32
C SER A 144 -14.41 -1.54 4.52
N ILE A 145 -13.64 -2.54 4.07
CA ILE A 145 -12.18 -2.50 4.22
C ILE A 145 -11.56 -1.42 3.32
N LEU A 146 -12.10 -1.20 2.11
CA LEU A 146 -11.64 -0.13 1.23
C LEU A 146 -11.95 1.24 1.83
N SER A 147 -13.09 1.40 2.50
CA SER A 147 -13.44 2.63 3.22
C SER A 147 -12.50 2.89 4.40
N LEU A 148 -12.21 1.87 5.22
CA LEU A 148 -11.25 1.96 6.32
C LEU A 148 -9.83 2.28 5.82
N ALA A 149 -9.36 1.58 4.78
CA ALA A 149 -8.06 1.84 4.16
C ALA A 149 -7.98 3.26 3.61
N ASN A 150 -9.05 3.75 2.98
CA ASN A 150 -9.10 5.11 2.45
C ASN A 150 -8.97 6.17 3.54
N ALA A 151 -9.74 6.02 4.62
CA ALA A 151 -9.67 6.92 5.76
C ALA A 151 -8.26 6.89 6.36
N LEU A 152 -7.69 5.70 6.59
CA LEU A 152 -6.37 5.54 7.18
C LEU A 152 -5.27 6.19 6.33
N PHE A 153 -5.23 5.88 5.03
CA PHE A 153 -4.16 6.39 4.18
C PHE A 153 -4.28 7.89 3.93
N ASN A 154 -5.49 8.42 3.72
CA ASN A 154 -5.70 9.86 3.64
C ASN A 154 -5.35 10.57 4.96
N SER A 155 -5.60 9.96 6.12
CA SER A 155 -5.24 10.54 7.41
C SER A 155 -3.72 10.68 7.58
N PHE A 156 -2.94 9.69 7.10
CA PHE A 156 -1.47 9.83 6.99
C PHE A 156 -1.08 10.94 6.00
N GLU A 157 -1.62 10.94 4.77
CA GLU A 157 -1.23 11.91 3.74
C GLU A 157 -1.59 13.36 4.11
N ASN A 158 -2.76 13.56 4.74
CA ASN A 158 -3.19 14.88 5.25
C ASN A 158 -2.27 15.40 6.36
N ARG A 159 -1.62 14.51 7.11
CA ARG A 159 -0.60 14.84 8.13
C ARG A 159 0.81 14.92 7.54
N GLY A 160 0.96 14.79 6.20
CA GLY A 160 2.24 14.90 5.50
C GLY A 160 3.03 13.59 5.41
N HIS A 161 2.46 12.46 5.83
CA HIS A 161 3.11 11.14 5.79
C HIS A 161 2.71 10.38 4.55
N GLN A 162 3.69 9.93 3.78
CA GLN A 162 3.42 9.22 2.54
C GLN A 162 3.11 7.75 2.81
N VAL A 163 2.06 7.22 2.15
CA VAL A 163 1.72 5.79 2.16
C VAL A 163 1.95 5.16 0.78
N GLN A 164 2.71 4.07 0.73
CA GLN A 164 3.06 3.40 -0.53
C GLN A 164 3.36 1.92 -0.37
N THR A 165 3.30 1.17 -1.48
CA THR A 165 3.85 -0.20 -1.55
C THR A 165 5.32 -0.16 -1.95
N THR A 166 6.23 -0.66 -1.12
CA THR A 166 7.68 -0.58 -1.37
C THR A 166 8.22 -1.87 -2.00
N GLY A 167 8.16 -1.99 -3.32
CA GLY A 167 8.69 -3.16 -4.05
C GLY A 167 10.19 -3.07 -4.29
N GLY A 168 10.94 -4.11 -3.92
CA GLY A 168 12.39 -4.20 -4.16
C GLY A 168 13.27 -3.48 -3.14
N SER A 169 12.70 -3.01 -2.02
CA SER A 169 13.46 -2.54 -0.85
C SER A 169 13.88 -3.73 0.04
N THR A 170 14.68 -3.45 1.08
CA THR A 170 15.00 -4.40 2.17
C THR A 170 13.82 -4.64 3.13
N PHE A 171 12.67 -4.02 2.87
CA PHE A 171 11.50 -4.11 3.72
C PHE A 171 10.76 -5.43 3.54
N ILE A 172 10.40 -6.03 4.65
CA ILE A 172 9.65 -7.28 4.72
C ILE A 172 8.25 -7.03 5.26
N ARG A 173 7.37 -7.98 4.96
CA ARG A 173 6.11 -8.15 5.68
C ARG A 173 6.26 -9.37 6.60
N PRO A 174 6.21 -9.22 7.93
CA PRO A 174 6.28 -10.36 8.84
C PRO A 174 5.03 -11.23 8.71
N SER A 175 5.07 -12.41 9.33
CA SER A 175 3.89 -13.28 9.43
C SER A 175 2.85 -12.67 10.36
N LEU A 176 1.76 -12.18 9.79
CA LEU A 176 0.64 -11.59 10.53
C LEU A 176 -0.53 -12.57 10.59
N ASN A 177 -1.17 -12.68 11.75
CA ASN A 177 -2.39 -13.46 11.93
C ASN A 177 -3.61 -12.53 11.95
N ASN A 178 -4.76 -13.03 11.52
CA ASN A 178 -6.02 -12.30 11.52
C ASN A 178 -6.95 -12.73 12.67
N LEU A 179 -6.39 -13.08 13.83
CA LEU A 179 -7.15 -13.49 15.00
C LEU A 179 -7.26 -12.34 16.01
N ASP A 180 -8.39 -12.29 16.71
CA ASP A 180 -8.62 -11.46 17.90
C ASP A 180 -8.34 -12.25 19.18
N LYS A 181 -8.65 -13.56 19.16
CA LYS A 181 -8.44 -14.49 20.27
C LYS A 181 -7.64 -15.72 19.84
N PRO A 182 -6.93 -16.38 20.76
CA PRO A 182 -6.32 -17.68 20.48
C PRO A 182 -7.35 -18.70 19.99
N ILE A 183 -6.92 -19.57 19.09
CA ILE A 183 -7.73 -20.69 18.59
C ILE A 183 -7.84 -21.75 19.70
N LEU A 184 -9.05 -22.19 20.00
CA LEU A 184 -9.31 -23.19 21.04
C LEU A 184 -9.79 -24.54 20.48
N HIS A 185 -10.46 -24.54 19.33
CA HIS A 185 -11.15 -25.75 18.82
C HIS A 185 -10.63 -26.20 17.46
N THR A 186 -10.24 -25.27 16.60
CA THR A 186 -9.86 -25.55 15.21
C THR A 186 -8.36 -25.84 15.10
N GLU A 187 -7.93 -27.07 15.35
CA GLU A 187 -6.51 -27.50 15.27
C GLU A 187 -5.89 -27.50 13.85
N ARG A 188 -6.60 -27.00 12.84
CA ARG A 188 -6.19 -27.10 11.44
C ARG A 188 -5.16 -26.05 11.03
N ILE A 189 -4.27 -26.49 10.12
CA ILE A 189 -3.24 -25.75 9.39
C ILE A 189 -3.65 -24.27 9.19
N PRO A 190 -2.81 -23.29 9.54
CA PRO A 190 -3.14 -21.88 9.38
C PRO A 190 -3.58 -21.60 7.94
N MET A 191 -4.74 -20.97 7.79
CA MET A 191 -5.23 -20.55 6.48
C MET A 191 -4.16 -19.71 5.78
N LYS A 192 -3.80 -20.12 4.56
CA LYS A 192 -2.86 -19.36 3.74
C LYS A 192 -3.56 -18.09 3.25
N LEU A 193 -3.48 -17.04 4.04
CA LEU A 193 -3.97 -15.71 3.67
C LEU A 193 -3.20 -15.20 2.46
N TRP A 194 -3.87 -14.41 1.63
CA TRP A 194 -3.19 -13.68 0.56
C TRP A 194 -2.20 -12.68 1.19
N VAL A 195 -1.07 -12.49 0.51
CA VAL A 195 0.01 -11.59 0.95
C VAL A 195 0.44 -10.74 -0.24
N PRO A 196 0.54 -9.41 -0.10
CA PRO A 196 1.05 -8.56 -1.16
C PRO A 196 2.53 -8.85 -1.43
N ARG A 197 2.99 -8.55 -2.64
CA ARG A 197 4.39 -8.73 -3.08
C ARG A 197 5.31 -7.79 -2.34
N ALA A 198 4.80 -6.62 -1.98
CA ALA A 198 5.51 -5.56 -1.30
C ALA A 198 4.68 -5.11 -0.09
N PRO A 199 5.31 -4.85 1.06
CA PRO A 199 4.58 -4.32 2.22
C PRO A 199 4.00 -2.95 1.88
N THR A 200 2.85 -2.64 2.47
CA THR A 200 2.32 -1.26 2.50
C THR A 200 3.01 -0.54 3.65
N VAL A 201 3.64 0.60 3.36
CA VAL A 201 4.48 1.32 4.32
C VAL A 201 4.05 2.79 4.36
N ALA A 202 3.85 3.31 5.57
CA ALA A 202 3.78 4.73 5.84
C ALA A 202 5.16 5.24 6.28
N MET A 203 5.62 6.35 5.72
CA MET A 203 6.84 7.04 6.13
C MET A 203 6.49 8.14 7.12
N VAL A 204 6.77 7.90 8.41
CA VAL A 204 6.47 8.85 9.49
C VAL A 204 7.78 9.44 10.00
N SER A 205 8.06 10.70 9.68
CA SER A 205 9.32 11.38 10.04
C SER A 205 10.57 10.55 9.67
N ASP A 206 10.62 10.07 8.42
CA ASP A 206 11.64 9.15 7.88
C ASP A 206 11.70 7.75 8.49
N VAL A 207 10.83 7.44 9.47
CA VAL A 207 10.71 6.10 10.05
C VAL A 207 9.70 5.27 9.24
N PRO A 208 10.11 4.14 8.63
CA PRO A 208 9.18 3.29 7.89
C PRO A 208 8.34 2.45 8.85
N ILE A 209 7.02 2.53 8.69
CA ILE A 209 6.04 1.74 9.46
C ILE A 209 5.23 0.91 8.47
N GLY A 210 5.34 -0.41 8.56
CA GLY A 210 4.53 -1.33 7.77
C GLY A 210 3.08 -1.34 8.27
N LEU A 211 2.12 -1.44 7.37
CA LEU A 211 0.70 -1.40 7.64
C LEU A 211 0.00 -2.59 6.98
N ALA A 212 -0.89 -3.24 7.72
CA ALA A 212 -1.83 -4.23 7.22
C ALA A 212 -3.23 -4.02 7.82
N ILE A 213 -4.28 -4.23 7.02
CA ILE A 213 -5.67 -4.21 7.49
C ILE A 213 -6.26 -5.59 7.24
N MET A 214 -6.72 -6.25 8.29
CA MET A 214 -7.15 -7.63 8.21
C MET A 214 -8.53 -7.83 8.82
N GLU A 215 -9.43 -8.48 8.07
CA GLU A 215 -10.68 -8.99 8.61
C GLU A 215 -10.38 -10.12 9.60
N ILE A 216 -10.97 -9.98 10.78
CA ILE A 216 -10.77 -10.89 11.90
C ILE A 216 -11.56 -12.15 11.66
N ASN A 217 -10.89 -13.30 11.83
CA ASN A 217 -11.53 -14.59 11.94
C ASN A 217 -11.91 -14.90 13.38
N GLU A 218 -13.10 -15.46 13.55
CA GLU A 218 -13.59 -15.98 14.82
C GLU A 218 -13.94 -17.47 14.69
N GLU A 219 -13.85 -18.20 15.80
CA GLU A 219 -14.34 -19.58 15.86
C GLU A 219 -15.85 -19.55 16.07
N VAL A 220 -16.58 -20.14 15.14
CA VAL A 220 -18.04 -20.24 15.18
C VAL A 220 -18.43 -21.71 15.08
N MET A 221 -19.36 -22.14 15.93
CA MET A 221 -20.01 -23.43 15.78
C MET A 221 -20.93 -23.37 14.57
N MET A 222 -20.58 -24.12 13.53
CA MET A 222 -21.32 -24.22 12.29
C MET A 222 -22.08 -25.55 12.26
N ARG A 223 -23.23 -25.56 11.60
CA ARG A 223 -24.05 -26.75 11.34
C ARG A 223 -24.06 -27.03 9.85
N TYR A 224 -23.74 -28.26 9.47
CA TYR A 224 -23.86 -28.70 8.08
C TYR A 224 -25.32 -28.73 7.65
N VAL A 225 -25.65 -28.11 6.51
CA VAL A 225 -27.03 -27.97 6.01
C VAL A 225 -27.27 -28.65 4.65
N GLY A 226 -26.32 -29.47 4.19
CA GLY A 226 -26.39 -30.19 2.90
C GLY A 226 -25.53 -29.56 1.80
N TYR A 227 -25.20 -30.33 0.77
CA TYR A 227 -24.49 -29.89 -0.45
C TYR A 227 -23.14 -29.19 -0.24
N GLY A 228 -22.49 -29.39 0.92
CA GLY A 228 -21.22 -28.73 1.25
C GLY A 228 -21.39 -27.39 1.98
N GLU A 229 -22.63 -26.98 2.25
CA GLU A 229 -22.97 -25.71 2.89
C GLU A 229 -23.07 -25.85 4.41
N PHE A 230 -22.73 -24.75 5.08
CA PHE A 230 -22.78 -24.64 6.54
C PHE A 230 -23.49 -23.35 6.96
N ALA A 231 -24.34 -23.44 7.98
CA ALA A 231 -24.98 -22.28 8.61
C ALA A 231 -24.50 -22.14 10.06
N ARG A 232 -24.65 -20.97 10.68
CA ARG A 232 -24.35 -20.85 12.11
C ARG A 232 -25.27 -21.78 12.89
N ALA A 233 -24.72 -22.56 13.82
CA ALA A 233 -25.51 -23.52 14.60
C ALA A 233 -26.55 -22.83 15.50
N SER A 234 -26.35 -21.55 15.83
CA SER A 234 -27.30 -20.70 16.55
C SER A 234 -28.54 -20.34 15.74
N ASP A 235 -28.50 -20.43 14.41
CA ASP A 235 -29.64 -20.12 13.56
C ASP A 235 -30.61 -21.32 13.63
N VAL A 236 -31.74 -21.13 14.31
CA VAL A 236 -32.67 -22.19 14.82
C VAL A 236 -33.47 -22.91 13.72
N ARG A 237 -32.93 -23.10 12.52
CA ARG A 237 -33.62 -23.86 11.46
C ARG A 237 -33.30 -25.34 11.60
N SER A 238 -34.32 -26.17 11.82
CA SER A 238 -34.17 -27.62 11.63
C SER A 238 -33.88 -27.87 10.16
N VAL A 239 -32.82 -28.59 9.85
CA VAL A 239 -32.50 -28.98 8.48
C VAL A 239 -32.91 -30.43 8.30
N ASN A 240 -33.63 -30.73 7.22
CA ASN A 240 -33.97 -32.11 6.89
C ASN A 240 -32.74 -32.83 6.32
N GLY A 241 -32.42 -34.02 6.83
CA GLY A 241 -31.32 -34.86 6.33
C GLY A 241 -30.15 -35.03 7.32
N ILE A 242 -29.00 -35.49 6.81
CA ILE A 242 -27.77 -35.68 7.59
C ILE A 242 -27.22 -34.29 7.97
N THR A 243 -26.99 -34.09 9.27
CA THR A 243 -26.44 -32.83 9.81
C THR A 243 -25.51 -33.13 10.98
N TRP A 244 -24.47 -32.31 11.15
CA TRP A 244 -23.56 -32.33 12.30
C TRP A 244 -23.10 -30.90 12.59
N THR A 245 -22.51 -30.70 13.76
CA THR A 245 -21.91 -29.42 14.13
C THR A 245 -20.40 -29.53 14.20
N GLU A 246 -19.70 -28.50 13.73
CA GLU A 246 -18.25 -28.39 13.83
C GLU A 246 -17.83 -26.94 14.05
N TRP A 247 -16.69 -26.76 14.70
CA TRP A 247 -16.07 -25.45 14.79
C TRP A 247 -15.40 -25.09 13.47
N GLN A 248 -15.72 -23.90 12.94
CA GLN A 248 -15.06 -23.34 11.77
C GLN A 248 -14.54 -21.95 12.07
N ARG A 249 -13.48 -21.55 11.35
CA ARG A 249 -12.97 -20.18 11.35
C ARG A 249 -13.70 -19.39 10.28
N ILE A 250 -14.50 -18.42 10.69
CA ILE A 250 -15.34 -17.62 9.79
C ILE A 250 -14.96 -16.13 9.91
N PRO A 251 -14.95 -15.37 8.80
CA PRO A 251 -14.77 -13.93 8.85
C PRO A 251 -15.88 -13.26 9.67
N SER A 252 -15.49 -12.46 10.66
CA SER A 252 -16.42 -11.84 11.60
C SER A 252 -17.12 -10.58 11.05
N GLY A 253 -16.60 -10.00 9.96
CA GLY A 253 -16.98 -8.68 9.49
C GLY A 253 -16.34 -7.52 10.26
N ARG A 254 -15.49 -7.81 11.25
CA ARG A 254 -14.71 -6.83 12.01
C ARG A 254 -13.28 -6.79 11.50
N PHE A 255 -12.64 -5.63 11.56
CA PHE A 255 -11.25 -5.48 11.13
C PHE A 255 -10.28 -5.27 12.29
N LYS A 256 -9.01 -5.55 12.03
CA LYS A 256 -7.91 -5.00 12.78
C LYS A 256 -6.91 -4.30 11.86
N VAL A 257 -6.36 -3.19 12.35
CA VAL A 257 -5.23 -2.50 11.75
C VAL A 257 -3.97 -2.94 12.50
N ILE A 258 -2.95 -3.33 11.76
CA ILE A 258 -1.67 -3.78 12.30
C ILE A 258 -0.59 -2.84 11.76
N ALA A 259 0.11 -2.17 12.68
CA ALA A 259 1.36 -1.51 12.38
C ALA A 259 2.52 -2.41 12.81
N TYR A 260 3.57 -2.48 12.00
CA TYR A 260 4.71 -3.34 12.29
C TYR A 260 6.02 -2.74 11.76
N SER A 261 7.16 -3.23 12.26
CA SER A 261 8.45 -2.84 11.71
C SER A 261 8.73 -3.60 10.42
N PRO A 262 8.98 -2.90 9.30
CA PRO A 262 9.30 -3.56 8.03
C PRO A 262 10.73 -4.11 8.00
N TYR A 263 11.54 -3.94 9.06
CA TYR A 263 12.88 -4.49 9.14
C TYR A 263 12.89 -5.89 9.75
N PHE A 264 13.49 -6.85 9.06
CA PHE A 264 13.52 -8.26 9.47
C PHE A 264 13.98 -8.52 10.91
N ARG A 265 14.92 -7.74 11.42
CA ARG A 265 15.51 -7.93 12.77
C ARG A 265 14.80 -7.17 13.89
N VAL A 266 13.82 -6.32 13.55
CA VAL A 266 13.13 -5.49 14.53
C VAL A 266 11.76 -6.09 14.82
N GLN A 267 11.61 -6.64 16.02
CA GLN A 267 10.35 -7.23 16.48
C GLN A 267 9.51 -6.13 17.15
N TRP A 268 8.81 -5.33 16.34
CA TRP A 268 7.84 -4.36 16.81
C TRP A 268 6.55 -4.49 16.02
N GLN A 269 5.42 -4.52 16.74
CA GLN A 269 4.08 -4.61 16.21
C GLN A 269 3.10 -3.95 17.18
N GLN A 270 2.09 -3.27 16.64
CA GLN A 270 0.98 -2.70 17.39
C GLN A 270 -0.32 -2.97 16.63
N GLU A 271 -1.37 -3.32 17.35
CA GLU A 271 -2.67 -3.69 16.77
C GLU A 271 -3.80 -2.81 17.33
N TRP A 272 -4.73 -2.44 16.47
CA TRP A 272 -6.01 -1.84 16.83
C TRP A 272 -7.13 -2.72 16.29
N ILE A 273 -7.96 -3.24 17.18
CA ILE A 273 -8.97 -4.26 16.89
C ILE A 273 -10.37 -3.63 16.99
N GLU A 274 -11.22 -3.82 15.98
CA GLU A 274 -12.62 -3.41 16.06
C GLU A 274 -13.37 -4.17 17.13
N THR A 275 -14.04 -3.43 18.01
CA THR A 275 -15.03 -3.99 18.94
C THR A 275 -16.40 -4.14 18.27
N ARG A 276 -16.74 -3.23 17.36
CA ARG A 276 -17.96 -3.25 16.55
C ARG A 276 -17.61 -3.04 15.08
N ARG A 277 -18.38 -3.62 14.17
CA ARG A 277 -18.15 -3.47 12.72
C ARG A 277 -18.08 -2.00 12.33
N ASN A 278 -17.07 -1.65 11.54
CA ASN A 278 -16.81 -0.30 11.04
C ASN A 278 -16.52 0.74 12.14
N SER A 279 -16.16 0.33 13.36
CA SER A 279 -15.82 1.28 14.43
C SER A 279 -14.43 1.91 14.26
N LEU A 280 -13.46 1.18 13.65
CA LEU A 280 -12.08 1.67 13.53
C LEU A 280 -11.98 2.92 12.64
N ILE A 281 -12.91 3.10 11.69
CA ILE A 281 -12.87 4.26 10.79
C ILE A 281 -12.94 5.59 11.55
N ARG A 282 -13.64 5.62 12.69
CA ARG A 282 -13.81 6.81 13.54
C ARG A 282 -12.59 7.11 14.40
N THR A 283 -11.71 6.13 14.57
CA THR A 283 -10.52 6.23 15.42
C THR A 283 -9.24 6.36 14.61
N VAL A 284 -9.34 6.40 13.27
CA VAL A 284 -8.20 6.48 12.36
C VAL A 284 -7.25 7.62 12.73
N ASP A 285 -7.77 8.82 12.99
CA ASP A 285 -6.93 9.97 13.33
C ASP A 285 -6.12 9.73 14.62
N SER A 286 -6.76 9.12 15.63
CA SER A 286 -6.07 8.75 16.87
C SER A 286 -5.03 7.65 16.65
N ILE A 287 -5.26 6.71 15.73
CA ILE A 287 -4.28 5.68 15.37
C ILE A 287 -3.04 6.33 14.74
N VAL A 288 -3.25 7.27 13.82
CA VAL A 288 -2.14 7.98 13.16
C VAL A 288 -1.37 8.82 14.17
N GLU A 289 -2.05 9.55 15.07
CA GLU A 289 -1.40 10.32 16.14
C GLU A 289 -0.58 9.45 17.09
N GLN A 290 -1.09 8.27 17.46
CA GLN A 290 -0.33 7.30 18.27
C GLN A 290 0.93 6.84 17.55
N LEU A 291 0.85 6.58 16.24
CA LEU A 291 1.99 6.19 15.43
C LEU A 291 3.01 7.31 15.24
N GLU A 292 2.55 8.55 15.06
CA GLU A 292 3.40 9.74 15.03
C GLU A 292 4.18 9.92 16.33
N SER A 293 3.49 9.81 17.46
CA SER A 293 4.11 9.93 18.79
C SER A 293 5.10 8.79 19.06
N ALA A 294 4.80 7.57 18.60
CA ALA A 294 5.66 6.41 18.79
C ALA A 294 6.88 6.42 17.86
N ALA A 295 6.76 6.95 16.64
CA ALA A 295 7.76 6.83 15.58
C ALA A 295 9.21 7.14 16.00
N PRO A 296 9.51 8.25 16.72
CA PRO A 296 10.88 8.57 17.14
C PRO A 296 11.48 7.55 18.12
N ALA A 297 10.64 6.85 18.89
CA ALA A 297 11.07 5.86 19.87
C ALA A 297 11.13 4.44 19.30
N LEU A 298 10.69 4.23 18.05
CA LEU A 298 10.71 2.91 17.45
C LEU A 298 12.16 2.45 17.19
N PRO A 299 12.48 1.16 17.40
CA PRO A 299 13.85 0.67 17.23
C PRO A 299 14.42 0.94 15.83
N GLN A 300 13.55 0.99 14.82
CA GLN A 300 13.93 1.28 13.44
C GLN A 300 14.24 2.75 13.13
N ALA A 301 13.91 3.70 14.01
CA ALA A 301 14.19 5.12 13.78
C ALA A 301 15.71 5.40 13.61
N ASN A 302 16.54 4.62 14.30
CA ASN A 302 18.00 4.70 14.21
C ASN A 302 18.58 4.07 12.93
N LEU A 303 17.82 3.19 12.26
CA LEU A 303 18.25 2.50 11.03
C LEU A 303 18.01 3.36 9.79
N SER A 304 16.99 4.22 9.83
CA SER A 304 16.70 5.21 8.79
C SER A 304 17.82 6.24 8.61
N LEU A 305 18.58 6.53 9.67
CA LEU A 305 19.69 7.50 9.65
C LEU A 305 20.99 6.95 9.04
N GLN A 306 21.14 5.63 8.88
CA GLN A 306 22.37 4.99 8.41
C GLN A 306 22.43 4.75 6.88
N VAL A 307 21.39 5.16 6.14
CA VAL A 307 21.30 4.99 4.67
C VAL A 307 21.43 6.33 3.92
N GLN A 308 21.80 7.42 4.62
CA GLN A 308 22.11 8.72 4.01
C GLN A 308 23.55 8.80 3.52
#